data_AF-W1VC92-F1
#
_entry.id   AF-W1VC92-F1
#
_cell.length_a   1.000
_cell.length_b   1.000
_cell.length_c   1.000
_cell.angle_alpha   90.00
_cell.angle_beta   90.00
_cell.angle_gamma   90.00
#
_symmetry.space_group_name_H-M   'P 1'
#
loop_
_entity.id
_entity.type
_entity.pdbx_description
1 polymer ?
#
loop_
_entity_poly.entity_id
_entity_poly.type
_entity_poly.pdbx_seq_one_letter_code
_entity_poly.pdbx_strand_id
1 'polypeptide(L)'
;MARSIYIASPSAGTGKTTVALGLIASLTKVVAKVGVFRPFVATREQDPVLGLLLSRSGSSASPAACVGVTWDEFRADPEEALTRIVDSYRAMAREHDVVIIDGSDFDDVAGTPELSLNARVAANIGAPVLLVVSGDQSAADVRSSAEVSIAEIAENHARTVAVLANRCQPGTRQEVASAIAEVPGVTTTTLPAVPFLTAPTLREIATALDANLIAGDDALLDREAESLLVGAMDVSHLLERLVEGQVVITPADRSAVLISLAAANAASGFPNLAALVLNGG
;
A
#
# COMPACT_ATOMS: atom_id res chain seq x y z
N MET A 1 -13.54 24.99 -10.04
CA MET A 1 -12.97 23.72 -10.51
C MET A 1 -12.32 23.08 -9.29
N ALA A 2 -12.60 21.82 -8.98
CA ALA A 2 -11.97 21.14 -7.84
C ALA A 2 -10.44 21.17 -7.97
N ARG A 3 -9.75 21.24 -6.83
CA ARG A 3 -8.30 20.95 -6.79
C ARG A 3 -8.13 19.44 -6.81
N SER A 4 -7.28 18.91 -7.67
CA SER A 4 -7.09 17.46 -7.75
C SER A 4 -5.63 17.10 -7.65
N ILE A 5 -5.35 15.93 -7.12
CA ILE A 5 -4.01 15.36 -7.11
C ILE A 5 -4.08 13.89 -7.48
N TYR A 6 -3.21 13.49 -8.40
CA TYR A 6 -3.10 12.13 -8.89
C TYR A 6 -1.97 11.41 -8.15
N ILE A 7 -2.26 10.29 -7.52
CA ILE A 7 -1.27 9.49 -6.80
C ILE A 7 -0.83 8.36 -7.71
N ALA A 8 0.45 8.33 -8.06
CA ALA A 8 1.04 7.30 -8.93
C ALA A 8 2.32 6.74 -8.30
N SER A 9 2.72 5.54 -8.71
CA SER A 9 3.95 4.89 -8.27
C SER A 9 4.59 4.12 -9.43
N PRO A 10 5.93 3.94 -9.41
CA PRO A 10 6.62 3.16 -10.45
C PRO A 10 6.44 1.65 -10.27
N SER A 11 5.99 1.20 -9.10
CA SER A 11 5.80 -0.22 -8.78
C SER A 11 4.62 -0.45 -7.83
N ALA A 12 4.12 -1.68 -7.81
CA ALA A 12 3.14 -2.15 -6.82
C ALA A 12 3.71 -2.10 -5.40
N GLY A 13 2.81 -2.00 -4.43
CA GLY A 13 3.18 -2.14 -3.02
C GLY A 13 4.04 -0.98 -2.48
N THR A 14 4.13 0.15 -3.17
CA THR A 14 4.78 1.36 -2.62
C THR A 14 3.92 2.07 -1.56
N GLY A 15 2.67 1.64 -1.38
CA GLY A 15 1.74 2.15 -0.36
C GLY A 15 0.98 3.42 -0.76
N LYS A 16 0.62 3.54 -2.04
CA LYS A 16 -0.25 4.63 -2.56
C LYS A 16 -1.52 4.79 -1.74
N THR A 17 -2.22 3.69 -1.45
CA THR A 17 -3.44 3.69 -0.63
C THR A 17 -3.22 4.31 0.76
N THR A 18 -2.10 4.03 1.41
CA THR A 18 -1.75 4.62 2.72
C THR A 18 -1.56 6.13 2.61
N VAL A 19 -0.88 6.58 1.55
CA VAL A 19 -0.71 8.02 1.26
C VAL A 19 -2.06 8.67 0.97
N ALA A 20 -2.90 8.05 0.14
CA ALA A 20 -4.25 8.51 -0.19
C ALA A 20 -5.11 8.67 1.07
N LEU A 21 -5.10 7.68 1.96
CA LEU A 21 -5.79 7.73 3.25
C LEU A 21 -5.28 8.87 4.14
N GLY A 22 -3.96 9.06 4.22
CA GLY A 22 -3.36 10.15 4.99
C GLY A 22 -3.77 11.53 4.45
N LEU A 23 -3.82 11.69 3.12
CA LEU A 23 -4.29 12.91 2.47
C LEU A 23 -5.78 13.14 2.74
N ILE A 24 -6.62 12.13 2.57
CA ILE A 24 -8.05 12.20 2.87
C ILE A 24 -8.29 12.61 4.33
N ALA A 25 -7.64 11.92 5.28
CA ALA A 25 -7.78 12.20 6.71
C ALA A 25 -7.29 13.61 7.10
N SER A 26 -6.34 14.17 6.36
CA SER A 26 -5.83 15.52 6.58
C SER A 26 -6.74 16.57 5.95
N LEU A 27 -7.21 16.34 4.73
CA LEU A 27 -8.03 17.28 3.97
C LEU A 27 -9.45 17.37 4.49
N THR A 28 -10.04 16.28 4.97
CA THR A 28 -11.37 16.28 5.61
C THR A 28 -11.45 17.17 6.86
N LYS A 29 -10.31 17.55 7.45
CA LYS A 29 -10.25 18.53 8.55
C LYS A 29 -10.34 19.99 8.07
N VAL A 30 -10.12 20.23 6.78
CA VAL A 30 -9.92 21.59 6.22
C VAL A 30 -10.92 21.91 5.11
N VAL A 31 -11.43 20.91 4.39
CA VAL A 31 -12.42 21.08 3.32
C VAL A 31 -13.67 20.27 3.58
N ALA A 32 -14.81 20.73 3.05
CA ALA A 32 -16.10 20.13 3.33
C ALA A 32 -16.35 18.86 2.52
N LYS A 33 -15.84 18.77 1.28
CA LYS A 33 -16.10 17.64 0.38
C LYS A 33 -14.83 17.14 -0.29
N VAL A 34 -14.29 16.03 0.21
CA VAL A 34 -13.18 15.29 -0.42
C VAL A 34 -13.75 14.16 -1.29
N GLY A 35 -13.51 14.24 -2.59
CA GLY A 35 -13.83 13.17 -3.54
C GLY A 35 -12.68 12.16 -3.64
N VAL A 36 -13.01 10.92 -3.97
CA VAL A 36 -12.05 9.85 -4.26
C VAL A 36 -12.38 9.29 -5.62
N PHE A 37 -11.39 9.19 -6.51
CA PHE A 37 -11.56 8.68 -7.85
C PHE A 37 -10.53 7.59 -8.15
N ARG A 38 -10.99 6.45 -8.69
CA ARG A 38 -10.13 5.38 -9.23
C ARG A 38 -10.31 5.31 -10.74
N PRO A 39 -9.30 5.67 -11.55
CA PRO A 39 -9.41 5.59 -13.00
C PRO A 39 -9.63 4.16 -13.50
N PHE A 40 -8.98 3.19 -12.84
CA PHE A 40 -9.02 1.77 -13.18
C PHE A 40 -9.42 0.94 -11.97
N VAL A 41 -10.27 -0.06 -12.21
CA VAL A 41 -10.63 -1.09 -11.22
C VAL A 41 -10.67 -2.47 -11.90
N ALA A 42 -10.47 -3.53 -11.12
CA ALA A 42 -10.69 -4.88 -11.63
C ALA A 42 -12.19 -5.12 -11.92
N THR A 43 -13.05 -4.73 -10.97
CA THR A 43 -14.51 -4.86 -11.10
C THR A 43 -15.21 -3.60 -10.59
N ARG A 44 -16.40 -3.30 -11.14
CA ARG A 44 -17.23 -2.17 -10.67
C ARG A 44 -18.00 -2.49 -9.38
N GLU A 45 -18.15 -3.77 -9.03
CA GLU A 45 -19.01 -4.21 -7.92
C GLU A 45 -18.30 -4.11 -6.57
N GLN A 46 -17.03 -4.52 -6.50
CA GLN A 46 -16.23 -4.50 -5.28
C GLN A 46 -14.79 -4.12 -5.60
N ASP A 47 -14.40 -2.92 -5.17
CA ASP A 47 -13.01 -2.48 -5.09
C ASP A 47 -12.70 -2.16 -3.61
N PRO A 48 -11.94 -3.04 -2.91
CA PRO A 48 -11.65 -2.86 -1.49
C PRO A 48 -10.94 -1.54 -1.19
N VAL A 49 -10.06 -1.09 -2.08
CA VAL A 49 -9.31 0.16 -1.91
C VAL A 49 -10.26 1.35 -2.02
N LEU A 50 -11.14 1.36 -3.02
CA LEU A 50 -12.17 2.39 -3.17
C LEU A 50 -13.08 2.44 -1.94
N GLY A 51 -13.58 1.28 -1.49
CA GLY A 51 -14.43 1.18 -0.31
C GLY A 51 -13.75 1.76 0.93
N LEU A 52 -12.49 1.41 1.14
CA LEU A 52 -11.68 1.94 2.24
C LEU A 52 -11.50 3.45 2.16
N LEU A 53 -11.11 3.99 1.00
CA LEU A 53 -10.91 5.43 0.82
C LEU A 53 -12.21 6.23 0.98
N LEU A 54 -13.33 5.73 0.43
CA LEU A 54 -14.65 6.36 0.56
C LEU A 54 -15.13 6.37 2.02
N SER A 55 -14.89 5.30 2.78
CA SER A 55 -15.26 5.23 4.20
C SER A 55 -14.61 6.34 5.05
N ARG A 56 -13.52 6.95 4.57
CA ARG A 56 -12.78 8.01 5.25
C ARG A 56 -12.94 9.39 4.60
N SER A 57 -13.53 9.49 3.41
CA SER A 57 -13.60 10.75 2.65
C SER A 57 -14.71 11.70 3.10
N GLY A 58 -15.72 11.18 3.81
CA GLY A 58 -16.93 11.94 4.16
C GLY A 58 -17.82 12.27 2.95
N SER A 59 -17.50 11.76 1.75
CA SER A 59 -18.32 11.93 0.55
C SER A 59 -19.54 11.01 0.59
N SER A 60 -20.64 11.47 -0.02
CA SER A 60 -21.86 10.68 -0.27
C SER A 60 -21.93 10.15 -1.71
N ALA A 61 -20.86 10.29 -2.49
CA ALA A 61 -20.79 9.75 -3.84
C ALA A 61 -20.98 8.23 -3.84
N SER A 62 -21.74 7.72 -4.79
CA SER A 62 -21.86 6.27 -4.97
C SER A 62 -20.52 5.70 -5.47
N PRO A 63 -20.14 4.48 -5.06
CA PRO A 63 -18.90 3.85 -5.54
C PRO A 63 -18.80 3.81 -7.07
N ALA A 64 -19.92 3.56 -7.77
CA ALA A 64 -19.97 3.55 -9.22
C ALA A 64 -19.60 4.90 -9.86
N ALA A 65 -19.93 6.02 -9.22
CA ALA A 65 -19.55 7.36 -9.69
C ALA A 65 -18.08 7.70 -9.44
N CYS A 66 -17.39 6.90 -8.63
CA CYS A 66 -15.98 7.07 -8.27
C CYS A 66 -15.01 6.28 -9.16
N VAL A 67 -15.53 5.58 -10.16
CA VAL A 67 -14.76 4.70 -11.04
C VAL A 67 -14.76 5.26 -12.46
N GLY A 68 -13.60 5.25 -13.11
CA GLY A 68 -13.51 5.47 -14.55
C GLY A 68 -13.97 4.26 -15.33
N VAL A 69 -13.11 3.24 -15.42
CA VAL A 69 -13.33 2.04 -16.22
C VAL A 69 -12.78 0.78 -15.54
N THR A 70 -13.23 -0.39 -16.01
CA THR A 70 -12.56 -1.65 -15.70
C THR A 70 -11.37 -1.90 -16.63
N TRP A 71 -10.46 -2.79 -16.22
CA TRP A 71 -9.39 -3.25 -17.11
C TRP A 71 -9.89 -3.96 -18.37
N ASP A 72 -11.02 -4.67 -18.30
CA ASP A 72 -11.66 -5.28 -19.47
C ASP A 72 -12.17 -4.23 -20.44
N GLU A 73 -12.83 -3.18 -19.94
CA GLU A 73 -13.28 -2.04 -20.75
C GLU A 73 -12.09 -1.35 -21.43
N PHE A 74 -10.99 -1.15 -20.70
CA PHE A 74 -9.77 -0.56 -21.26
C PHE A 74 -9.13 -1.44 -22.34
N ARG A 75 -9.08 -2.77 -22.16
CA ARG A 75 -8.56 -3.71 -23.18
C ARG A 75 -9.42 -3.74 -24.43
N ALA A 76 -10.73 -3.60 -24.29
CA ALA A 76 -11.66 -3.62 -25.41
C ALA A 76 -11.52 -2.36 -26.28
N ASP A 77 -11.43 -1.17 -25.67
CA ASP A 77 -11.23 0.10 -26.37
C ASP A 77 -10.47 1.11 -25.48
N PRO A 78 -9.14 1.22 -25.63
CA PRO A 78 -8.33 2.14 -24.84
C PRO A 78 -8.68 3.63 -25.04
N GLU A 79 -9.07 4.04 -26.25
CA GLU A 79 -9.36 5.45 -26.56
C GLU A 79 -10.70 5.87 -25.97
N GLU A 80 -11.73 5.02 -26.12
CA GLU A 80 -13.02 5.24 -25.49
C GLU A 80 -12.88 5.21 -23.97
N ALA A 81 -12.10 4.28 -23.42
CA ALA A 81 -11.86 4.17 -22.00
C ALA A 81 -11.21 5.44 -21.40
N LEU A 82 -10.21 6.01 -22.07
CA LEU A 82 -9.61 7.29 -21.66
C LEU A 82 -10.64 8.42 -21.66
N THR A 83 -11.53 8.47 -22.66
CA THR A 83 -12.61 9.46 -22.73
C THR A 83 -13.59 9.29 -21.55
N ARG A 84 -14.02 8.05 -21.27
CA ARG A 84 -14.90 7.73 -20.14
C ARG A 84 -14.27 8.07 -18.77
N ILE A 85 -12.97 7.85 -18.60
CA ILE A 85 -12.24 8.24 -17.39
C ILE A 85 -12.34 9.75 -17.18
N VAL A 86 -12.06 10.54 -18.22
CA VAL A 86 -12.11 12.01 -18.15
C VAL A 86 -13.51 12.52 -17.83
N ASP A 87 -14.54 11.96 -18.46
CA ASP A 87 -15.92 12.37 -18.25
C ASP A 87 -16.42 12.03 -16.84
N SER A 88 -16.10 10.82 -16.35
CA SER A 88 -16.45 10.37 -14.99
C SER A 88 -15.76 11.23 -13.93
N TYR A 89 -14.46 11.52 -14.11
CA TYR A 89 -13.73 12.43 -13.25
C TYR A 89 -14.35 13.83 -13.25
N ARG A 90 -14.69 14.38 -14.42
CA ARG A 90 -15.29 15.73 -14.53
C ARG A 90 -16.64 15.81 -13.82
N ALA A 91 -17.43 14.74 -13.83
CA ALA A 91 -18.66 14.65 -13.07
C ALA A 91 -18.40 14.77 -11.57
N MET A 92 -17.46 13.98 -11.04
CA MET A 92 -17.07 14.04 -9.64
C MET A 92 -16.50 15.41 -9.23
N ALA A 93 -15.60 15.97 -10.04
CA ALA A 93 -14.92 17.23 -9.76
C ALA A 93 -15.86 18.45 -9.74
N ARG A 94 -17.10 18.32 -10.22
CA ARG A 94 -18.14 19.37 -10.07
C ARG A 94 -18.77 19.40 -8.69
N GLU A 95 -18.73 18.29 -7.97
CA GLU A 95 -19.45 18.11 -6.70
C GLU A 95 -18.55 18.15 -5.46
N HIS A 96 -17.23 18.23 -5.65
CA HIS A 96 -16.22 18.16 -4.60
C HIS A 96 -15.26 19.36 -4.63
N ASP A 97 -14.71 19.73 -3.48
CA ASP A 97 -13.73 20.81 -3.35
C ASP A 97 -12.34 20.32 -3.77
N VAL A 98 -12.02 19.09 -3.35
CA VAL A 98 -10.76 18.40 -3.63
C VAL A 98 -11.06 16.97 -4.09
N VAL A 99 -10.36 16.48 -5.11
CA VAL A 99 -10.44 15.07 -5.55
C VAL A 99 -9.07 14.41 -5.40
N ILE A 100 -9.03 13.34 -4.60
CA ILE A 100 -7.88 12.43 -4.53
C ILE A 100 -8.07 11.35 -5.58
N ILE A 101 -7.18 11.31 -6.56
CA ILE A 101 -7.20 10.30 -7.61
C ILE A 101 -6.18 9.24 -7.25
N ASP A 102 -6.64 8.04 -6.92
CA ASP A 102 -5.77 6.90 -6.63
C ASP A 102 -5.52 6.14 -7.92
N GLY A 103 -4.28 6.21 -8.41
CA GLY A 103 -3.86 5.54 -9.63
C GLY A 103 -3.84 4.02 -9.49
N SER A 104 -3.57 3.35 -10.61
CA SER A 104 -3.47 1.89 -10.62
C SER A 104 -2.25 1.37 -9.83
N ASP A 105 -2.42 0.22 -9.20
CA ASP A 105 -1.34 -0.62 -8.65
C ASP A 105 -1.07 -1.74 -9.65
N PHE A 106 0.20 -2.05 -9.84
CA PHE A 106 0.70 -3.05 -10.77
C PHE A 106 0.07 -4.43 -10.53
N ASP A 107 -0.74 -4.88 -11.49
CA ASP A 107 -1.44 -6.18 -11.47
C ASP A 107 -1.03 -7.11 -12.65
N ASP A 108 0.03 -6.77 -13.40
CA ASP A 108 0.63 -7.64 -14.43
C ASP A 108 -0.29 -7.99 -15.63
N VAL A 109 -1.21 -7.09 -16.03
CA VAL A 109 -2.27 -7.43 -17.03
C VAL A 109 -2.16 -6.75 -18.40
N ALA A 110 -1.15 -5.95 -18.76
CA ALA A 110 -1.25 -5.23 -20.05
C ALA A 110 0.01 -4.74 -20.77
N GLY A 111 1.23 -5.24 -20.50
CA GLY A 111 2.40 -4.99 -21.37
C GLY A 111 2.84 -3.53 -21.59
N THR A 112 2.17 -2.55 -20.97
CA THR A 112 2.51 -1.13 -20.95
C THR A 112 3.04 -0.82 -19.55
N PRO A 113 4.18 -0.10 -19.41
CA PRO A 113 4.62 0.40 -18.12
C PRO A 113 3.50 1.24 -17.49
N GLU A 114 2.94 0.80 -16.36
CA GLU A 114 1.73 1.42 -15.80
C GLU A 114 1.94 2.86 -15.35
N LEU A 115 3.18 3.27 -15.07
CA LEU A 115 3.49 4.66 -14.76
C LEU A 115 3.20 5.58 -15.94
N SER A 116 3.60 5.19 -17.17
CA SER A 116 3.23 5.91 -18.39
C SER A 116 1.71 6.02 -18.58
N LEU A 117 0.94 4.96 -18.31
CA LEU A 117 -0.52 4.99 -18.41
C LEU A 117 -1.14 5.93 -17.37
N ASN A 118 -0.72 5.82 -16.11
CA ASN A 118 -1.16 6.71 -15.03
C ASN A 118 -0.82 8.18 -15.38
N ALA A 119 0.37 8.44 -15.94
CA ALA A 119 0.77 9.77 -16.39
C ALA A 119 -0.11 10.28 -17.55
N ARG A 120 -0.40 9.45 -18.56
CA ARG A 120 -1.33 9.81 -19.65
C ARG A 120 -2.72 10.16 -19.12
N VAL A 121 -3.24 9.41 -18.15
CA VAL A 121 -4.53 9.71 -17.52
C VAL A 121 -4.46 11.04 -16.75
N ALA A 122 -3.42 11.24 -15.94
CA ALA A 122 -3.21 12.48 -15.20
C ALA A 122 -3.14 13.71 -16.13
N ALA A 123 -2.45 13.60 -17.27
CA ALA A 123 -2.36 14.64 -18.29
C ALA A 123 -3.71 14.96 -18.92
N ASN A 124 -4.49 13.94 -19.33
CA ASN A 124 -5.83 14.13 -19.90
C ASN A 124 -6.83 14.76 -18.91
N ILE A 125 -6.70 14.41 -17.63
CA ILE A 125 -7.48 14.97 -16.53
C ILE A 125 -7.03 16.41 -16.18
N GLY A 126 -5.76 16.74 -16.45
CA GLY A 126 -5.13 17.98 -16.01
C GLY A 126 -4.80 18.01 -14.51
N ALA A 127 -4.61 16.84 -13.89
CA ALA A 127 -4.26 16.73 -12.48
C ALA A 127 -2.73 16.63 -12.29
N PRO A 128 -2.12 17.41 -11.38
CA PRO A 128 -0.72 17.22 -11.00
C PRO A 128 -0.51 15.88 -10.28
N VAL A 129 0.68 15.32 -10.40
CA VAL A 129 1.04 14.01 -9.85
C VAL A 129 1.82 14.15 -8.54
N LEU A 130 1.36 13.44 -7.51
CA LEU A 130 2.14 13.04 -6.34
C LEU A 130 2.73 11.65 -6.63
N LEU A 131 4.04 11.60 -6.84
CA LEU A 131 4.77 10.36 -7.06
C LEU A 131 5.10 9.71 -5.72
N VAL A 132 4.69 8.45 -5.53
CA VAL A 132 5.03 7.63 -4.37
C VAL A 132 6.09 6.61 -4.79
N VAL A 133 7.24 6.64 -4.13
CA VAL A 133 8.34 5.68 -4.34
C VAL A 133 8.57 4.85 -3.07
N SER A 134 9.13 3.65 -3.24
CA SER A 134 9.58 2.86 -2.10
C SER A 134 10.84 3.49 -1.49
N GLY A 135 10.84 3.67 -0.18
CA GLY A 135 11.98 4.07 0.64
C GLY A 135 12.70 2.89 1.29
N ASP A 136 12.29 1.66 0.98
CA ASP A 136 12.88 0.41 1.50
C ASP A 136 14.09 -0.03 0.65
N GLN A 137 14.96 0.93 0.34
CA GLN A 137 16.14 0.78 -0.51
C GLN A 137 17.23 1.76 -0.05
N SER A 138 18.40 1.74 -0.69
CA SER A 138 19.44 2.75 -0.42
C SER A 138 18.97 4.15 -0.82
N ALA A 139 19.44 5.19 -0.14
CA ALA A 139 19.04 6.57 -0.44
C ALA A 139 19.33 6.97 -1.91
N ALA A 140 20.40 6.43 -2.50
CA ALA A 140 20.76 6.64 -3.90
C ALA A 140 19.75 5.97 -4.85
N ASP A 141 19.33 4.75 -4.56
CA ASP A 141 18.34 4.02 -5.38
C ASP A 141 16.97 4.71 -5.31
N VAL A 142 16.55 5.16 -4.12
CA VAL A 142 15.28 5.89 -3.96
C VAL A 142 15.30 7.19 -4.78
N ARG A 143 16.39 7.95 -4.72
CA ARG A 143 16.55 9.17 -5.53
C ARG A 143 16.53 8.86 -7.03
N SER A 144 17.28 7.85 -7.47
CA SER A 144 17.32 7.45 -8.87
C SER A 144 15.94 7.01 -9.37
N SER A 145 15.21 6.20 -8.58
CA SER A 145 13.84 5.80 -8.88
C SER A 145 12.91 7.01 -9.04
N ALA A 146 13.02 8.01 -8.17
CA ALA A 146 12.25 9.25 -8.28
C ALA A 146 12.58 10.04 -9.55
N GLU A 147 13.86 10.23 -9.87
CA GLU A 147 14.29 10.97 -11.07
C GLU A 147 13.82 10.29 -12.37
N VAL A 148 14.01 8.97 -12.49
CA VAL A 148 13.55 8.19 -13.64
C VAL A 148 12.03 8.27 -13.79
N SER A 149 11.30 8.09 -12.69
CA SER A 149 9.84 8.15 -12.69
C SER A 149 9.31 9.54 -13.06
N ILE A 150 9.96 10.62 -12.60
CA ILE A 150 9.60 11.98 -12.97
C ILE A 150 9.81 12.21 -14.47
N ALA A 151 10.91 11.72 -15.03
CA ALA A 151 11.17 11.81 -16.46
C ALA A 151 10.08 11.09 -17.28
N GLU A 152 9.73 9.86 -16.89
CA GLU A 152 8.66 9.09 -17.57
C GLU A 152 7.29 9.79 -17.48
N ILE A 153 6.95 10.37 -16.32
CA ILE A 153 5.71 11.15 -16.17
C ILE A 153 5.71 12.36 -17.11
N ALA A 154 6.85 13.05 -17.23
CA ALA A 154 6.99 14.23 -18.08
C ALA A 154 6.94 13.89 -19.58
N GLU A 155 7.51 12.76 -20.00
CA GLU A 155 7.40 12.22 -21.37
C GLU A 155 5.95 11.97 -21.77
N ASN A 156 5.08 11.66 -20.81
CA ASN A 156 3.65 11.47 -21.00
C ASN A 156 2.82 12.74 -20.73
N HIS A 157 3.47 13.91 -20.75
CA HIS A 157 2.87 15.24 -20.61
C HIS A 157 2.16 15.52 -19.28
N ALA A 158 2.41 14.71 -18.25
CA ALA A 158 1.95 14.98 -16.89
C ALA A 158 3.01 15.75 -16.09
N ARG A 159 2.55 16.41 -15.02
CA ARG A 159 3.42 17.23 -14.16
C ARG A 159 3.50 16.64 -12.77
N THR A 160 4.67 16.17 -12.38
CA THR A 160 4.96 15.85 -10.97
C THR A 160 5.11 17.13 -10.17
N VAL A 161 4.43 17.22 -9.04
CA VAL A 161 4.53 18.37 -8.10
C VAL A 161 5.15 17.98 -6.77
N ALA A 162 5.11 16.69 -6.43
CA ALA A 162 5.68 16.18 -5.21
C ALA A 162 6.14 14.73 -5.34
N VAL A 163 7.15 14.37 -4.53
CA VAL A 163 7.65 13.01 -4.36
C VAL A 163 7.54 12.63 -2.88
N LEU A 164 6.98 11.46 -2.60
CA LEU A 164 6.91 10.89 -1.28
C LEU A 164 7.59 9.53 -1.28
N ALA A 165 8.67 9.39 -0.51
CA ALA A 165 9.27 8.09 -0.25
C ALA A 165 8.56 7.44 0.95
N ASN A 166 7.86 6.34 0.71
CA ASN A 166 7.12 5.62 1.74
C ASN A 166 7.91 4.41 2.23
N ARG A 167 7.58 3.86 3.41
CA ARG A 167 8.28 2.70 3.98
C ARG A 167 9.78 2.93 4.23
N CYS A 168 10.18 4.16 4.55
CA CYS A 168 11.56 4.43 4.91
C CYS A 168 11.91 3.77 6.25
N GLN A 169 12.95 2.94 6.26
CA GLN A 169 13.41 2.31 7.49
C GLN A 169 13.85 3.37 8.51
N PRO A 170 13.56 3.21 9.83
CA PRO A 170 13.90 4.22 10.83
C PRO A 170 15.38 4.65 10.82
N GLY A 171 16.29 3.71 10.55
CA GLY A 171 17.73 3.98 10.49
C GLY A 171 18.21 4.75 9.26
N THR A 172 17.50 4.66 8.12
CA THR A 172 17.93 5.27 6.84
C THR A 172 17.03 6.42 6.39
N ARG A 173 15.90 6.67 7.08
CA ARG A 173 14.89 7.66 6.67
C ARG A 173 15.45 9.06 6.46
N GLN A 174 16.38 9.51 7.30
CA GLN A 174 16.96 10.85 7.17
C GLN A 174 17.90 10.97 5.96
N GLU A 175 18.61 9.89 5.62
CA GLU A 175 19.47 9.82 4.44
C GLU A 175 18.59 9.84 3.18
N VAL A 176 17.52 9.04 3.16
CA VAL A 176 16.54 9.03 2.07
C VAL A 176 15.91 10.43 1.89
N ALA A 177 15.50 11.07 2.99
CA ALA A 177 14.91 12.41 2.95
C ALA A 177 15.86 13.45 2.35
N SER A 178 17.14 13.41 2.74
CA SER A 178 18.16 14.30 2.19
C SER A 178 18.39 14.04 0.70
N ALA A 179 18.47 12.79 0.28
CA ALA A 179 18.71 12.42 -1.12
C ALA A 179 17.57 12.85 -2.04
N ILE A 180 16.30 12.62 -1.67
CA ILE A 180 15.17 13.02 -2.52
C ILE A 180 14.95 14.54 -2.52
N ALA A 181 15.39 15.27 -1.49
CA ALA A 181 15.31 16.73 -1.46
C ALA A 181 16.19 17.41 -2.54
N GLU A 182 17.17 16.70 -3.10
CA GLU A 182 17.98 17.17 -4.22
C GLU A 182 17.26 17.10 -5.58
N VAL A 183 16.10 16.42 -5.65
CA VAL A 183 15.32 16.30 -6.88
C VAL A 183 14.69 17.66 -7.21
N PRO A 184 15.03 18.28 -8.36
CA PRO A 184 14.65 19.65 -8.64
C PRO A 184 13.15 19.79 -8.99
N GLY A 185 12.56 20.91 -8.58
CA GLY A 185 11.23 21.33 -9.05
C GLY A 185 10.03 20.62 -8.42
N VAL A 186 10.25 19.78 -7.40
CA VAL A 186 9.21 19.04 -6.68
C VAL A 186 9.32 19.24 -5.17
N THR A 187 8.18 19.15 -4.48
CA THR A 187 8.18 19.08 -3.01
C THR A 187 8.44 17.65 -2.56
N THR A 188 9.29 17.42 -1.55
CA THR A 188 9.59 16.06 -1.10
C THR A 188 9.26 15.80 0.36
N THR A 189 8.92 14.56 0.68
CA THR A 189 8.71 14.11 2.05
C THR A 189 8.92 12.60 2.18
N THR A 190 9.02 12.11 3.42
CA THR A 190 9.18 10.68 3.71
C THR A 190 8.16 10.20 4.74
N LEU A 191 7.70 8.97 4.60
CA LEU A 191 6.91 8.26 5.59
C LEU A 191 7.69 7.05 6.12
N PRO A 192 7.65 6.77 7.43
CA PRO A 192 8.37 5.65 8.01
C PRO A 192 7.75 4.31 7.58
N ALA A 193 8.56 3.25 7.60
CA ALA A 193 8.05 1.90 7.61
C ALA A 193 7.27 1.64 8.91
N VAL A 194 6.06 1.08 8.77
CA VAL A 194 5.22 0.63 9.88
C VAL A 194 4.98 -0.86 9.63
N PRO A 195 5.66 -1.77 10.35
CA PRO A 195 5.61 -3.22 10.09
C PRO A 195 4.19 -3.76 9.99
N PHE A 196 3.33 -3.33 10.92
CA PHE A 196 1.91 -3.66 10.96
C PHE A 196 1.17 -3.41 9.63
N LEU A 197 1.47 -2.32 8.90
CA LEU A 197 0.78 -1.98 7.64
C LEU A 197 1.19 -2.87 6.45
N THR A 198 2.25 -3.65 6.61
CA THR A 198 2.78 -4.56 5.57
C THR A 198 2.72 -6.02 5.99
N ALA A 199 2.36 -6.28 7.23
CA ALA A 199 2.29 -7.61 7.79
C ALA A 199 1.09 -8.36 7.18
N PRO A 200 1.28 -9.56 6.62
CA PRO A 200 0.16 -10.39 6.22
C PRO A 200 -0.59 -10.87 7.47
N THR A 201 -1.87 -11.16 7.30
CA THR A 201 -2.64 -11.85 8.33
C THR A 201 -2.16 -13.31 8.45
N LEU A 202 -2.37 -13.91 9.62
CA LEU A 202 -2.12 -15.35 9.82
C LEU A 202 -2.98 -16.19 8.88
N ARG A 203 -4.19 -15.73 8.53
CA ARG A 203 -5.08 -16.39 7.57
C ARG A 203 -4.48 -16.41 6.16
N GLU A 204 -3.89 -15.31 5.72
CA GLU A 204 -3.16 -15.25 4.44
C GLU A 204 -1.97 -16.21 4.45
N ILE A 205 -1.19 -16.23 5.54
CA ILE A 205 -0.09 -17.19 5.70
C ILE A 205 -0.61 -18.63 5.67
N ALA A 206 -1.66 -18.95 6.44
CA ALA A 206 -2.21 -20.29 6.52
C ALA A 206 -2.75 -20.76 5.15
N THR A 207 -3.44 -19.88 4.43
CA THR A 207 -3.94 -20.15 3.07
C THR A 207 -2.78 -20.39 2.10
N ALA A 208 -1.72 -19.56 2.15
CA ALA A 208 -0.56 -19.70 1.28
C ALA A 208 0.25 -20.98 1.55
N LEU A 209 0.23 -21.48 2.78
CA LEU A 209 0.92 -22.70 3.20
C LEU A 209 0.06 -23.98 3.13
N ASP A 210 -1.22 -23.86 2.76
CA ASP A 210 -2.22 -24.95 2.92
C ASP A 210 -2.19 -25.54 4.34
N ALA A 211 -2.07 -24.66 5.34
CA ALA A 211 -1.89 -25.04 6.73
C ALA A 211 -3.23 -25.37 7.41
N ASN A 212 -3.19 -26.34 8.32
CA ASN A 212 -4.35 -26.71 9.14
C ASN A 212 -4.21 -26.13 10.55
N LEU A 213 -5.28 -25.51 11.06
CA LEU A 213 -5.32 -25.03 12.44
C LEU A 213 -5.42 -26.22 13.40
N ILE A 214 -4.35 -26.47 14.16
CA ILE A 214 -4.29 -27.57 15.15
C ILE A 214 -4.92 -27.14 16.48
N ALA A 215 -4.65 -25.92 16.93
CA ALA A 215 -5.14 -25.38 18.19
C ALA A 215 -5.21 -23.85 18.14
N GLY A 216 -6.18 -23.27 18.85
CA GLY A 216 -6.43 -21.83 18.89
C GLY A 216 -7.85 -21.47 18.45
N ASP A 217 -8.10 -20.17 18.31
CA ASP A 217 -9.36 -19.63 17.81
C ASP A 217 -9.17 -19.18 16.36
N ASP A 218 -10.08 -19.59 15.46
CA ASP A 218 -10.06 -19.19 14.06
C ASP A 218 -10.15 -17.66 13.90
N ALA A 219 -10.85 -16.98 14.80
CA ALA A 219 -10.95 -15.52 14.78
C ALA A 219 -9.60 -14.81 14.99
N LEU A 220 -8.63 -15.49 15.60
CA LEU A 220 -7.28 -14.94 15.78
C LEU A 220 -6.42 -15.04 14.51
N LEU A 221 -6.87 -15.77 13.49
CA LEU A 221 -6.16 -15.85 12.21
C LEU A 221 -6.21 -14.52 11.43
N ASP A 222 -7.11 -13.61 11.78
CA ASP A 222 -7.17 -12.29 11.16
C ASP A 222 -6.15 -11.31 11.77
N ARG A 223 -5.35 -11.74 12.76
CA ARG A 223 -4.23 -10.96 13.30
C ARG A 223 -3.04 -10.93 12.35
N GLU A 224 -2.32 -9.83 12.39
CA GLU A 224 -1.13 -9.56 11.60
C GLU A 224 0.11 -10.30 12.14
N ALA A 225 0.88 -10.90 11.24
CA ALA A 225 2.16 -11.51 11.51
C ALA A 225 3.29 -10.49 11.27
N GLU A 226 3.62 -9.71 12.31
CA GLU A 226 4.55 -8.59 12.19
C GLU A 226 6.00 -9.00 11.92
N SER A 227 6.39 -10.20 12.37
CA SER A 227 7.71 -10.76 12.09
C SER A 227 7.72 -12.28 12.14
N LEU A 228 8.76 -12.88 11.54
CA LEU A 228 8.94 -14.33 11.50
C LEU A 228 10.25 -14.73 12.19
N LEU A 229 10.19 -15.78 13.00
CA LEU A 229 11.36 -16.39 13.63
C LEU A 229 11.40 -17.89 13.38
N VAL A 230 12.49 -18.38 12.79
CA VAL A 230 12.73 -19.82 12.64
C VAL A 230 13.34 -20.37 13.92
N GLY A 231 12.53 -21.08 14.70
CA GLY A 231 12.88 -21.70 15.97
C GLY A 231 13.61 -23.04 15.83
N ALA A 232 14.68 -23.08 15.03
CA ALA A 232 15.56 -24.24 14.89
C ALA A 232 16.74 -24.25 15.90
N MET A 233 16.87 -23.19 16.70
CA MET A 233 17.94 -23.01 17.68
C MET A 233 17.59 -23.58 19.07
N ASP A 234 18.53 -23.46 19.99
CA ASP A 234 18.31 -23.78 21.40
C ASP A 234 17.25 -22.85 22.04
N VAL A 235 16.54 -23.36 23.05
CA VAL A 235 15.47 -22.63 23.75
C VAL A 235 15.96 -21.29 24.32
N SER A 236 17.16 -21.25 24.91
CA SER A 236 17.71 -20.03 25.52
C SER A 236 17.81 -18.89 24.50
N HIS A 237 18.46 -19.15 23.37
CA HIS A 237 18.59 -18.18 22.27
C HIS A 237 17.27 -17.86 21.59
N LEU A 238 16.31 -18.79 21.57
CA LEU A 238 15.00 -18.56 21.01
C LEU A 238 14.23 -17.51 21.82
N LEU A 239 14.21 -17.67 23.14
CA LEU A 239 13.45 -16.80 24.06
C LEU A 239 13.98 -15.37 24.06
N GLU A 240 15.29 -15.17 23.90
CA GLU A 240 15.92 -13.84 23.81
C GLU A 240 15.54 -13.05 22.54
N ARG A 241 14.99 -13.73 21.52
CA ARG A 241 14.68 -13.14 20.21
C ARG A 241 13.20 -12.93 19.96
N LEU A 242 12.37 -13.28 20.93
CA LEU A 242 10.92 -13.07 20.82
C LEU A 242 10.62 -11.59 20.81
N VAL A 243 9.71 -11.20 19.92
CA VAL A 243 9.15 -9.85 19.85
C VAL A 243 7.62 -9.94 19.71
N GLU A 244 6.94 -8.82 19.97
CA GLU A 244 5.47 -8.76 19.91
C GLU A 244 4.97 -9.07 18.51
N GLY A 245 3.86 -9.81 18.41
CA GLY A 245 3.22 -10.15 17.13
C GLY A 245 4.06 -11.09 16.24
N GLN A 246 5.10 -11.71 16.79
CA GLN A 246 5.97 -12.61 16.04
C GLN A 246 5.32 -13.99 15.81
N VAL A 247 5.53 -14.53 14.62
CA VAL A 247 5.20 -15.91 14.27
C VAL A 247 6.46 -16.75 14.36
N VAL A 248 6.40 -17.83 15.14
CA VAL A 248 7.54 -18.75 15.32
C VAL A 248 7.31 -20.03 14.53
N ILE A 249 8.25 -20.36 13.64
CA ILE A 249 8.23 -21.59 12.85
C ILE A 249 9.15 -22.61 13.51
N THR A 250 8.65 -23.79 13.90
CA THR A 250 9.47 -24.79 14.60
C THR A 250 9.05 -26.23 14.26
N PRO A 251 9.98 -27.20 14.28
CA PRO A 251 9.64 -28.61 14.07
C PRO A 251 8.68 -29.16 15.13
N ALA A 252 7.69 -29.97 14.72
CA ALA A 252 6.68 -30.51 15.62
C ALA A 252 7.25 -31.51 16.66
N ASP A 253 8.40 -32.13 16.37
CA ASP A 253 9.09 -33.08 17.26
C ASP A 253 9.91 -32.38 18.37
N ARG A 254 10.07 -31.05 18.32
CA ARG A 254 10.82 -30.25 19.30
C ARG A 254 9.98 -29.88 20.52
N SER A 255 9.53 -30.89 21.26
CA SER A 255 8.64 -30.73 22.43
C SER A 255 9.13 -29.68 23.45
N ALA A 256 10.44 -29.62 23.74
CA ALA A 256 11.00 -28.64 24.68
C ALA A 256 10.84 -27.19 24.20
N VAL A 257 10.97 -26.96 22.89
CA VAL A 257 10.77 -25.64 22.26
C VAL A 257 9.29 -25.25 22.34
N LEU A 258 8.39 -26.17 21.97
CA LEU A 258 6.95 -25.93 22.00
C LEU A 258 6.44 -25.54 23.40
N ILE A 259 6.86 -26.30 24.42
CA ILE A 259 6.49 -26.02 25.82
C ILE A 259 7.03 -24.65 26.25
N SER A 260 8.27 -24.33 25.88
CA SER A 260 8.89 -23.06 26.25
C SER A 260 8.21 -21.87 25.60
N LEU A 261 7.83 -21.98 24.32
CA LEU A 261 7.09 -20.93 23.61
C LEU A 261 5.68 -20.75 24.18
N ALA A 262 4.97 -21.84 24.48
CA ALA A 262 3.66 -21.77 25.11
C ALA A 262 3.73 -21.13 26.50
N ALA A 263 4.75 -21.48 27.30
CA ALA A 263 4.98 -20.88 28.61
C ALA A 263 5.35 -19.39 28.50
N ALA A 264 6.20 -19.01 27.54
CA ALA A 264 6.55 -17.62 27.29
C ALA A 264 5.32 -16.79 26.91
N ASN A 265 4.48 -17.29 25.99
CA ASN A 265 3.26 -16.59 25.58
C ASN A 265 2.23 -16.41 26.72
N ALA A 266 2.25 -17.29 27.73
CA ALA A 266 1.38 -17.17 28.91
C ALA A 266 1.98 -16.32 30.04
N ALA A 267 3.28 -16.02 29.99
CA ALA A 267 3.99 -15.34 31.06
C ALA A 267 3.90 -13.82 30.96
N SER A 268 3.58 -13.15 32.07
CA SER A 268 3.68 -11.70 32.16
C SER A 268 5.14 -11.24 32.05
N GLY A 269 5.48 -10.47 31.01
CA GLY A 269 6.83 -9.96 30.77
C GLY A 269 7.50 -10.53 29.52
N PHE A 270 6.87 -11.48 28.84
CA PHE A 270 7.25 -11.90 27.49
C PHE A 270 6.31 -11.29 26.44
N PRO A 271 6.76 -11.17 25.18
CA PRO A 271 5.91 -10.69 24.10
C PRO A 271 4.79 -11.68 23.78
N ASN A 272 3.64 -11.18 23.34
CA ASN A 272 2.57 -12.02 22.83
C ASN A 272 2.89 -12.43 21.40
N LEU A 273 2.96 -13.74 21.16
CA LEU A 273 3.18 -14.28 19.83
C LEU A 273 1.89 -14.20 19.02
N ALA A 274 2.02 -14.01 17.71
CA ALA A 274 0.88 -14.06 16.80
C ALA A 274 0.48 -15.52 16.57
N ALA A 275 1.43 -16.40 16.27
CA ALA A 275 1.19 -17.83 16.06
C ALA A 275 2.44 -18.69 16.21
N LEU A 276 2.22 -20.00 16.35
CA LEU A 276 3.22 -21.04 16.15
C LEU A 276 2.90 -21.81 14.87
N VAL A 277 3.85 -21.89 13.95
CA VAL A 277 3.75 -22.69 12.74
C VAL A 277 4.61 -23.93 12.91
N LEU A 278 3.99 -25.09 12.84
CA LEU A 278 4.68 -26.37 12.98
C LEU A 278 5.04 -26.93 11.62
N ASN A 279 6.30 -27.33 11.44
CA ASN A 279 6.74 -28.08 10.26
C ASN A 279 7.23 -29.47 10.65
N GLY A 280 7.19 -30.42 9.70
CA GLY A 280 7.62 -31.80 9.93
C GLY A 280 6.73 -32.54 10.93
N GLY A 281 5.74 -33.26 10.40
CA GLY A 281 4.95 -34.28 11.10
C GLY A 281 5.33 -35.67 10.64
#